data_AF-H2Z1X4-F1
#
_entry.id   AF-H2Z1X4-F1
#
_cell.length_a   1.000
_cell.length_b   1.000
_cell.length_c   1.000
_cell.angle_alpha   90.00
_cell.angle_beta   90.00
_cell.angle_gamma   90.00
#
_symmetry.space_group_name_H-M   'P 1'
#
loop_
_entity.id
_entity.type
_entity.pdbx_description
1 polymer ?
#
loop_
_entity_poly.entity_id
_entity_poly.type
_entity_poly.pdbx_seq_one_letter_code
_entity_poly.pdbx_strand_id
1 'polypeptide(L)'
;MEVHKCSAPPGYNKESASLSFYPPDACRFQLAKFHCSYNEASLPIIVKVTAVVKHRNINVRCILRSSGTHSSNKDPLTQVPCEDLSIRLPIPHQWVGAFRRTGRFRIRSIHAKRVLKRSSAHDASSLGNAHMEASVGSAKYEAAYRAIVWRLP
;
A
#
# COMPACT_ATOMS: atom_id res chain seq x y z
N MET A 1 -15.51 -0.35 23.00
CA MET A 1 -16.19 -1.29 22.09
C MET A 1 -17.64 -0.86 22.02
N GLU A 2 -18.11 -0.59 20.83
CA GLU A 2 -19.48 -0.21 20.50
C GLU A 2 -20.20 -1.45 19.96
N VAL A 3 -21.41 -1.72 20.45
CA VAL A 3 -22.16 -2.96 20.13
C VAL A 3 -23.54 -2.58 19.61
N HIS A 4 -24.02 -3.32 18.63
CA HIS A 4 -25.35 -3.15 18.05
C HIS A 4 -26.45 -3.37 19.09
N LYS A 5 -27.59 -2.69 18.92
CA LYS A 5 -28.76 -2.77 19.82
C LYS A 5 -29.34 -4.17 19.99
N CYS A 6 -29.02 -5.09 19.09
CA CYS A 6 -29.44 -6.48 19.18
C CYS A 6 -28.67 -7.30 20.24
N SER A 7 -27.65 -6.72 20.89
CA SER A 7 -26.95 -7.39 21.98
C SER A 7 -27.85 -7.60 23.18
N ALA A 8 -27.85 -8.82 23.73
CA ALA A 8 -28.53 -9.10 24.98
C ALA A 8 -27.84 -8.34 26.13
N PRO A 9 -28.58 -7.73 27.08
CA PRO A 9 -27.99 -7.19 28.30
C PRO A 9 -27.17 -8.28 29.03
N PRO A 10 -25.97 -7.97 29.58
CA PRO A 10 -25.34 -6.65 29.73
C PRO A 10 -24.48 -6.19 28.54
N GLY A 11 -24.46 -6.93 27.42
CA GLY A 11 -23.57 -6.69 26.28
C GLY A 11 -22.35 -7.63 26.27
N TYR A 12 -21.17 -7.10 25.99
CA TYR A 12 -19.93 -7.90 25.90
C TYR A 12 -19.38 -8.26 27.28
N ASN A 13 -19.22 -9.56 27.55
CA ASN A 13 -18.59 -10.06 28.76
C ASN A 13 -17.06 -10.14 28.58
N LYS A 14 -16.33 -9.35 29.36
CA LYS A 14 -14.86 -9.30 29.30
C LYS A 14 -14.18 -10.55 29.89
N GLU A 15 -14.78 -11.19 30.90
CA GLU A 15 -14.20 -12.34 31.59
C GLU A 15 -14.25 -13.59 30.72
N SER A 16 -15.38 -13.81 30.04
CA SER A 16 -15.57 -14.95 29.14
C SER A 16 -15.27 -14.62 27.67
N ALA A 17 -14.89 -13.38 27.36
CA ALA A 17 -14.69 -12.87 26.00
C ALA A 17 -15.86 -13.19 25.05
N SER A 18 -17.09 -13.10 25.55
CA SER A 18 -18.30 -13.55 24.83
C SER A 18 -19.32 -12.42 24.63
N LEU A 19 -20.08 -12.50 23.52
CA LEU A 19 -21.18 -11.58 23.19
C LEU A 19 -22.40 -12.37 22.74
N SER A 20 -23.52 -12.21 23.44
CA SER A 20 -24.81 -12.79 23.06
C SER A 20 -25.70 -11.74 22.39
N PHE A 21 -26.42 -12.10 21.33
CA PHE A 21 -27.26 -11.18 20.56
C PHE A 21 -28.37 -11.89 19.78
N TYR A 22 -29.41 -11.15 19.41
CA TYR A 22 -30.55 -11.61 18.60
C TYR A 22 -30.49 -10.96 17.22
N PRO A 23 -29.91 -11.61 16.19
CA PRO A 23 -29.66 -10.98 14.90
C PRO A 23 -30.98 -10.53 14.24
N PRO A 24 -31.02 -9.33 13.62
CA PRO A 24 -32.18 -8.94 12.83
C PRO A 24 -32.27 -9.75 11.53
N ASP A 25 -33.49 -10.08 11.12
CA ASP A 25 -33.74 -11.02 10.02
C ASP A 25 -33.21 -10.51 8.68
N ALA A 26 -32.61 -11.45 7.93
CA ALA A 26 -32.20 -11.30 6.53
C ALA A 26 -31.43 -10.01 6.17
N CYS A 27 -30.72 -9.41 7.12
CA CYS A 27 -30.01 -8.14 6.91
C CYS A 27 -28.53 -8.23 7.24
N ARG A 28 -27.71 -7.47 6.51
CA ARG A 28 -26.31 -7.24 6.86
C ARG A 28 -26.26 -6.05 7.82
N PHE A 29 -25.69 -6.26 9.00
CA PHE A 29 -25.51 -5.22 10.01
C PHE A 29 -24.13 -5.31 10.66
N GLN A 30 -23.69 -4.22 11.27
CA GLN A 30 -22.45 -4.20 12.06
C GLN A 30 -22.78 -4.61 13.50
N LEU A 31 -22.34 -5.80 13.91
CA LEU A 31 -22.58 -6.32 15.26
C LEU A 31 -21.79 -5.56 16.33
N ALA A 32 -20.51 -5.30 16.07
CA ALA A 32 -19.64 -4.59 16.99
C ALA A 32 -18.55 -3.82 16.25
N LYS A 33 -18.10 -2.73 16.86
CA LYS A 33 -16.96 -1.92 16.44
C LYS A 33 -16.03 -1.73 17.63
N PHE A 34 -14.76 -2.04 17.45
CA PHE A 34 -13.76 -1.89 18.50
C PHE A 34 -12.43 -1.42 17.94
N HIS A 35 -11.61 -0.91 18.84
CA HIS A 35 -10.22 -0.57 18.58
C HIS A 35 -9.36 -1.51 19.44
N CYS A 36 -8.33 -2.07 18.84
CA CYS A 36 -7.30 -2.83 19.54
C CYS A 36 -5.95 -2.15 19.33
N SER A 37 -5.10 -2.22 20.35
CA SER A 37 -3.69 -1.91 20.18
C SER A 37 -3.05 -3.02 19.36
N TYR A 38 -2.21 -2.64 18.39
CA TYR A 38 -1.40 -3.60 17.65
C TYR A 38 -0.20 -3.99 18.51
N ASN A 39 -0.25 -5.19 19.10
CA ASN A 39 0.74 -5.67 20.08
C ASN A 39 1.79 -6.60 19.49
N GLU A 40 1.90 -6.69 18.16
CA GLU A 40 2.92 -7.49 17.50
C GLU A 40 4.27 -6.76 17.46
N ALA A 41 5.36 -7.54 17.48
CA ALA A 41 6.72 -7.00 17.48
C ALA A 41 7.10 -6.24 16.19
N SER A 42 6.39 -6.45 15.09
CA SER A 42 6.65 -5.80 13.81
C SER A 42 5.37 -5.45 13.07
N LEU A 43 5.38 -4.34 12.34
CA LEU A 43 4.26 -3.94 11.47
C LEU A 43 4.11 -4.92 10.30
N PRO A 44 2.87 -5.13 9.78
CA PRO A 44 2.63 -6.00 8.63
C PRO A 44 3.45 -5.58 7.41
N ILE A 45 3.60 -4.28 7.21
CA ILE A 45 4.30 -3.68 6.08
C ILE A 45 5.19 -2.56 6.60
N ILE A 46 6.44 -2.57 6.14
CA ILE A 46 7.40 -1.51 6.39
C ILE A 46 7.83 -0.95 5.04
N VAL A 47 7.59 0.34 4.84
CA VAL A 47 8.01 1.07 3.64
C VAL A 47 9.19 1.98 3.99
N LYS A 48 10.30 1.79 3.30
CA LYS A 48 11.48 2.66 3.39
C LYS A 48 11.65 3.42 2.08
N VAL A 49 11.62 4.74 2.16
CA VAL A 49 11.89 5.63 1.03
C VAL A 49 13.23 6.33 1.26
N THR A 50 14.06 6.37 0.24
CA THR A 50 15.35 7.08 0.25
C THR A 50 15.44 7.93 -1.00
N ALA A 51 15.71 9.22 -0.82
CA ALA A 51 15.96 10.17 -1.90
C ALA A 51 17.41 10.65 -1.82
N VAL A 52 18.13 10.57 -2.94
CA VAL A 52 19.52 11.01 -3.05
C VAL A 52 19.64 12.00 -4.19
N VAL A 53 20.07 13.20 -3.87
CA VAL A 53 20.38 14.24 -4.86
C VAL A 53 21.83 14.08 -5.29
N LYS A 54 22.06 13.87 -6.58
CA LYS A 54 23.39 13.80 -7.20
C LYS A 54 23.50 14.92 -8.23
N HIS A 55 24.22 16.00 -7.94
CA HIS A 55 24.45 17.15 -8.85
C HIS A 55 23.23 17.58 -9.70
N ARG A 56 22.95 16.89 -10.82
CA ARG A 56 21.85 17.18 -11.76
C ARG A 56 20.67 16.19 -11.72
N ASN A 57 20.75 15.12 -10.94
CA ASN A 57 19.77 14.03 -10.92
C ASN A 57 19.30 13.74 -9.50
N ILE A 58 18.04 13.35 -9.36
CA ILE A 58 17.46 12.90 -8.09
C ILE A 58 17.10 11.43 -8.24
N ASN A 59 17.64 10.60 -7.34
CA ASN A 59 17.36 9.18 -7.29
C ASN A 59 16.43 8.91 -6.11
N VAL A 60 15.21 8.46 -6.39
CA VAL A 60 14.24 8.05 -5.38
C VAL A 60 14.14 6.53 -5.41
N ARG A 61 14.33 5.90 -4.25
CA ARG A 61 14.20 4.45 -4.06
C ARG A 61 13.14 4.19 -3.00
N CYS A 62 12.12 3.42 -3.35
CA CYS A 62 11.11 2.93 -2.43
C CYS A 62 11.26 1.42 -2.27
N ILE A 63 11.42 0.95 -1.04
CA ILE A 63 11.54 -0.46 -0.68
C ILE A 63 10.39 -0.80 0.25
N LEU A 64 9.58 -1.78 -0.14
CA LEU A 64 8.57 -2.38 0.71
C LEU A 64 9.08 -3.71 1.25
N ARG A 65 8.86 -3.94 2.55
CA ARG A 65 9.03 -5.24 3.20
C ARG A 65 7.71 -5.65 3.83
N SER A 66 7.23 -6.84 3.50
CA SER A 66 6.12 -7.49 4.20
C SER A 66 6.70 -8.34 5.34
N SER A 67 6.16 -8.21 6.54
CA SER A 67 6.42 -9.16 7.62
C SER A 67 5.56 -10.40 7.38
N GLY A 68 6.13 -11.61 7.47
CA GLY A 68 5.34 -12.84 7.35
C GLY A 68 4.52 -13.16 8.62
N THR A 69 4.76 -12.47 9.73
CA THR A 69 4.29 -12.88 11.06
C THR A 69 3.13 -12.04 11.60
N HIS A 70 2.40 -11.33 10.73
CA HIS A 70 1.35 -10.39 11.16
C HIS A 70 -0.07 -10.99 11.14
N SER A 71 -0.23 -12.27 10.80
CA SER A 71 -1.53 -12.92 10.85
C SER A 71 -1.91 -13.22 12.30
N SER A 72 -3.13 -12.83 12.69
CA SER A 72 -3.72 -13.20 13.98
C SER A 72 -3.83 -14.72 14.20
N ASN A 73 -3.64 -15.51 13.14
CA ASN A 73 -3.56 -16.95 13.26
C ASN A 73 -2.16 -17.35 13.73
N LYS A 74 -2.11 -18.01 14.88
CA LYS A 74 -0.88 -18.58 15.47
C LYS A 74 -0.28 -19.72 14.64
N ASP A 75 -0.97 -20.17 13.59
CA ASP A 75 -0.52 -21.24 12.70
C ASP A 75 0.26 -20.67 11.51
N PRO A 76 1.57 -20.98 11.37
CA PRO A 76 2.40 -20.56 10.24
C PRO A 76 1.86 -20.98 8.87
N LEU A 77 1.01 -22.01 8.78
CA LEU A 77 0.39 -22.44 7.52
C LEU A 77 -0.78 -21.55 7.08
N THR A 78 -1.19 -20.61 7.92
CA THR A 78 -2.34 -19.72 7.69
C THR A 78 -1.93 -18.24 7.59
N GLN A 79 -0.67 -17.98 7.25
CA GLN A 79 -0.18 -16.62 6.99
C GLN A 79 -1.04 -15.97 5.90
N VAL A 80 -1.67 -14.85 6.25
CA VAL A 80 -2.48 -14.06 5.32
C VAL A 80 -1.52 -13.12 4.57
N PRO A 81 -1.40 -13.23 3.24
CA PRO A 81 -0.58 -12.31 2.46
C PRO A 81 -1.15 -10.89 2.50
N CYS A 82 -0.27 -9.90 2.42
CA CYS A 82 -0.67 -8.52 2.16
C CYS A 82 -0.90 -8.33 0.66
N GLU A 83 -2.16 -8.46 0.22
CA GLU A 83 -2.58 -8.33 -1.18
C GLU A 83 -3.07 -6.90 -1.49
N ASP A 84 -3.20 -6.57 -2.77
CA ASP A 84 -3.81 -5.32 -3.26
C ASP A 84 -3.20 -4.03 -2.67
N LEU A 85 -1.88 -4.00 -2.53
CA LEU A 85 -1.18 -2.86 -1.96
C LEU A 85 -1.01 -1.73 -2.97
N SER A 86 -1.26 -0.50 -2.52
CA SER A 86 -0.97 0.71 -3.31
C SER A 86 -0.14 1.72 -2.52
N ILE A 87 1.13 1.87 -2.92
CA ILE A 87 2.04 2.86 -2.33
C ILE A 87 2.01 4.13 -3.17
N ARG A 88 1.85 5.27 -2.50
CA ARG A 88 1.79 6.58 -3.15
C ARG A 88 3.01 7.40 -2.75
N LEU A 89 3.81 7.77 -3.74
CA LEU A 89 4.99 8.62 -3.59
C LEU A 89 4.63 10.00 -4.14
N PRO A 90 4.26 10.97 -3.28
CA PRO A 90 3.99 12.32 -3.74
C PRO A 90 5.26 12.92 -4.35
N ILE A 91 5.10 13.60 -5.48
CA ILE A 91 6.21 14.28 -6.16
C ILE A 91 5.94 15.78 -6.26
N PRO A 92 6.99 16.62 -6.22
CA PRO A 92 6.85 18.04 -6.54
C PRO A 92 6.15 18.26 -7.88
N HIS A 93 5.31 19.29 -7.95
CA HIS A 93 4.56 19.63 -9.16
C HIS A 93 5.46 19.86 -10.37
N GLN A 94 6.65 20.44 -10.15
CA GLN A 94 7.64 20.72 -11.19
C GLN A 94 8.14 19.44 -11.89
N TRP A 95 8.09 18.28 -11.24
CA TRP A 95 8.58 17.01 -11.80
C TRP A 95 7.54 16.31 -12.66
N VAL A 96 6.28 16.72 -12.59
CA VAL A 96 5.16 16.06 -13.28
C VAL A 96 5.40 15.98 -14.79
N GLY A 97 6.03 17.00 -15.39
CA GLY A 97 6.40 16.98 -16.81
C GLY A 97 7.33 15.82 -17.17
N ALA A 98 8.30 15.51 -16.30
CA ALA A 98 9.25 14.41 -16.53
C ALA A 98 8.59 13.03 -16.46
N PHE A 99 7.45 12.88 -15.77
CA PHE A 99 6.70 11.62 -15.67
C PHE A 99 5.57 11.49 -16.70
N ARG A 100 5.46 12.44 -17.64
CA ARG A 100 4.44 12.44 -18.69
C ARG A 100 5.12 12.41 -20.06
N ARG A 101 4.52 11.67 -20.98
CA ARG A 101 4.88 11.65 -22.39
C ARG A 101 3.76 12.28 -23.20
N THR A 102 4.05 13.38 -23.87
CA THR A 102 3.17 14.00 -24.87
C THR A 102 3.21 13.16 -26.15
N GLY A 103 2.08 12.53 -26.50
CA GLY A 103 1.87 11.95 -27.82
C GLY A 103 1.13 12.94 -28.73
N ARG A 104 1.08 12.64 -30.04
CA ARG A 104 0.47 13.49 -31.07
C ARG A 104 -1.00 13.87 -30.79
N PHE A 105 -1.71 13.07 -29.99
CA PHE A 105 -3.14 13.28 -29.66
C PHE A 105 -3.49 13.14 -28.16
N ARG A 106 -2.55 12.75 -27.29
CA ARG A 106 -2.84 12.51 -25.86
C ARG A 106 -1.57 12.57 -25.01
N ILE A 107 -1.72 13.09 -23.79
CA ILE A 107 -0.71 13.00 -22.72
C ILE A 107 -0.89 11.67 -21.99
N ARG A 108 0.17 10.87 -21.91
CA ARG A 108 0.20 9.60 -21.17
C ARG A 108 1.24 9.65 -20.06
N SER A 109 1.03 8.92 -18.97
CA SER A 109 2.05 8.77 -17.93
C SER A 109 3.12 7.77 -18.37
N ILE A 110 4.35 7.98 -17.89
CA ILE A 110 5.40 6.98 -17.98
C ILE A 110 5.05 5.82 -17.04
N HIS A 111 5.30 4.60 -17.50
CA HIS A 111 5.15 3.38 -16.71
C HIS A 111 6.52 2.85 -16.34
N ALA A 112 6.64 2.32 -15.13
CA ALA A 112 7.84 1.67 -14.68
C ALA A 112 8.11 0.41 -15.51
N LYS A 113 9.37 0.21 -15.88
CA LYS A 113 9.82 -1.04 -16.49
C LYS A 113 9.99 -2.10 -15.40
N ARG A 114 9.63 -3.35 -15.71
CA ARG A 114 9.84 -4.48 -14.81
C ARG A 114 11.33 -4.83 -14.77
N VAL A 115 11.91 -4.87 -13.58
CA VAL A 115 13.32 -5.26 -13.39
C VAL A 115 13.39 -6.75 -13.11
N LEU A 116 13.86 -7.55 -14.08
CA LEU A 116 13.92 -9.02 -13.99
C LEU A 116 15.19 -9.55 -13.30
N LYS A 117 16.27 -8.75 -13.18
CA LYS A 117 17.51 -9.06 -12.43
C LYS A 117 18.11 -7.75 -11.90
N ARG A 118 19.00 -7.80 -10.90
CA ARG A 118 19.79 -6.64 -10.42
C ARG A 118 20.61 -6.05 -11.58
N SER A 119 19.99 -5.24 -12.44
CA SER A 119 20.71 -4.48 -13.45
C SER A 119 21.41 -3.34 -12.74
N SER A 120 22.74 -3.30 -12.89
CA SER A 120 23.51 -2.08 -12.69
C SER A 120 22.78 -0.94 -13.38
N ALA A 121 22.63 0.18 -12.67
CA ALA A 121 22.04 1.39 -13.20
C ALA A 121 22.73 1.74 -14.53
N HIS A 122 22.09 1.41 -15.65
CA HIS A 122 22.53 1.86 -16.95
C HIS A 122 22.17 3.33 -17.06
N ASP A 123 23.14 4.15 -17.47
CA ASP A 123 22.97 5.57 -17.73
C ASP A 123 21.82 5.78 -18.71
N ALA A 124 20.67 6.18 -18.18
CA ALA A 124 19.53 6.63 -18.96
C ALA A 124 19.81 8.07 -19.42
N SER A 125 20.76 8.24 -20.34
CA SER A 125 20.96 9.47 -21.10
C SER A 125 19.88 9.61 -22.19
N SER A 126 18.61 9.55 -21.80
CA SER A 126 17.51 9.94 -22.68
C SER A 126 16.95 11.27 -22.20
N LEU A 127 17.20 12.30 -23.02
CA LEU A 127 16.76 13.69 -22.85
C LEU A 127 15.36 13.81 -22.20
N GLY A 128 15.30 14.42 -21.00
CA GLY A 128 14.12 15.11 -20.46
C GLY A 128 13.11 14.30 -19.64
N ASN A 129 13.08 12.97 -19.74
CA ASN A 129 12.06 12.15 -19.06
C ASN A 129 12.62 11.40 -17.84
N ALA A 130 11.77 11.23 -16.82
CA ALA A 130 12.09 10.45 -15.64
C ALA A 130 12.13 8.95 -15.95
N HIS A 131 13.15 8.27 -15.43
CA HIS A 131 13.26 6.83 -15.50
C HIS A 131 12.58 6.18 -14.29
N MET A 132 11.75 5.16 -14.53
CA MET A 132 11.08 4.41 -13.46
C MET A 132 11.24 2.91 -13.65
N GLU A 133 11.51 2.24 -12.54
CA GLU A 133 11.72 0.81 -12.45
C GLU A 133 10.93 0.26 -11.27
N ALA A 134 10.34 -0.92 -11.45
CA ALA A 134 9.67 -1.65 -10.38
C ALA A 134 10.10 -3.13 -10.45
N SER A 135 10.48 -3.70 -9.31
CA SER A 135 10.80 -5.13 -9.22
C SER A 135 9.55 -6.00 -9.29
N VAL A 136 8.46 -5.56 -8.65
CA VAL A 136 7.18 -6.27 -8.54
C VAL A 136 6.04 -5.31 -8.88
N GLY A 137 4.94 -5.84 -9.43
CA GLY A 137 3.75 -5.04 -9.73
C GLY A 137 3.97 -4.01 -10.83
N SER A 138 3.29 -2.87 -10.72
CA SER A 138 3.38 -1.78 -11.69
C SER A 138 3.43 -0.42 -11.01
N ALA A 139 4.22 0.52 -11.54
CA ALA A 139 4.25 1.90 -11.05
C ALA A 139 4.04 2.90 -12.19
N LYS A 140 3.27 3.95 -11.94
CA LYS A 140 3.04 5.05 -12.89
C LYS A 140 2.65 6.33 -12.16
N TYR A 141 2.84 7.47 -12.79
CA TYR A 141 2.28 8.72 -12.30
C TYR A 141 0.76 8.76 -12.51
N GLU A 142 0.01 9.13 -11.48
CA GLU A 142 -1.44 9.32 -11.53
C GLU A 142 -1.83 10.73 -11.14
N ALA A 143 -2.45 11.46 -12.07
CA ALA A 143 -2.84 12.85 -11.86
C ALA A 143 -3.89 13.01 -10.74
N ALA A 144 -4.80 12.04 -10.60
CA ALA A 144 -5.82 12.02 -9.55
C ALA A 144 -5.22 12.08 -8.13
N TYR A 145 -4.03 11.52 -7.95
CA TYR A 145 -3.34 11.48 -6.66
C TYR A 145 -2.10 12.38 -6.60
N ARG A 146 -1.75 13.03 -7.71
CA ARG A 146 -0.54 13.86 -7.87
C ARG A 146 0.73 13.14 -7.38
N ALA A 147 0.78 11.82 -7.61
CA ALA A 147 1.80 10.94 -7.04
C ALA A 147 2.21 9.87 -8.06
N ILE A 148 3.40 9.30 -7.86
CA ILE A 148 3.75 8.00 -8.44
C ILE A 148 3.03 6.94 -7.60
N VAL A 149 2.21 6.13 -8.24
CA VAL A 149 1.45 5.07 -7.61
C VAL A 149 2.08 3.75 -7.99
N TRP A 150 2.59 3.02 -7.00
CA TRP A 150 3.09 1.66 -7.14
C TRP A 150 2.03 0.69 -6.62
N ARG A 151 1.47 -0.13 -7.51
CA ARG A 151 0.50 -1.19 -7.19
C ARG A 151 1.17 -2.54 -7.18
N LEU A 152 0.97 -3.28 -6.11
CA LEU A 152 1.32 -4.68 -5.97
C LEU A 152 -0.01 -5.46 -5.96
N PRO A 153 -0.27 -6.31 -6.97
CA PRO A 153 -1.39 -7.24 -6.90
C PRO A 153 -1.18 -8.24 -5.76
#